data_AF-A0A3C1RI17-F1
#
_entry.id   AF-A0A3C1RI17-F1
#
_cell.length_a   1.000
_cell.length_b   1.000
_cell.length_c   1.000
_cell.angle_alpha   90.00
_cell.angle_beta   90.00
_cell.angle_gamma   90.00
#
_symmetry.space_group_name_H-M   'P 1'
#
loop_
_entity.id
_entity.type
_entity.pdbx_description
1 polymer ?
#
loop_
_entity_poly.entity_id
_entity_poly.type
_entity_poly.pdbx_seq_one_letter_code
_entity_poly.pdbx_strand_id
1 'polypeptide(L)'
;MQSFQKYTSLFSAEWKEKYHAILAEEHLENLQKNVQRFKDQNLDWDLPYFNEEIKIDRDESFKLFISVLESENSDQNKAKQLEEIPFEHWLNILGQRLTSASLRDENAVPPLRSLLIEACEKPFNSEITIAQRAWEKHVGRLNDDFWGEVKGNNQQKQQKVMEKINYILDHTTWWNVFFHYKHELVFEVREKEGHGIRWSHGGKHLIGFLEFFINDENSLQ
;
A
#
# COMPACT_ATOMS: atom_id res chain seq x y z
N MET A 1 0.07 -2.09 -24.16
CA MET A 1 -0.95 -2.73 -23.29
C MET A 1 -2.13 -1.78 -23.18
N GLN A 2 -3.38 -2.26 -23.28
CA GLN A 2 -4.55 -1.39 -23.11
C GLN A 2 -4.63 -0.92 -21.65
N SER A 3 -4.99 0.35 -21.42
CA SER A 3 -5.08 0.94 -20.08
C SER A 3 -6.38 0.50 -19.41
N PHE A 4 -6.34 0.13 -18.12
CA PHE A 4 -7.53 -0.12 -17.30
C PHE A 4 -8.53 1.05 -17.35
N GLN A 5 -8.05 2.29 -17.48
CA GLN A 5 -8.88 3.50 -17.61
C GLN A 5 -9.88 3.40 -18.77
N LYS A 6 -9.57 2.65 -19.82
CA LYS A 6 -10.45 2.47 -20.98
C LYS A 6 -11.78 1.79 -20.61
N TYR A 7 -11.76 0.90 -19.63
CA TYR A 7 -12.92 0.09 -19.26
C TYR A 7 -13.76 0.71 -18.15
N THR A 8 -13.23 1.69 -17.42
CA THR A 8 -13.92 2.26 -16.25
C THR A 8 -15.25 2.90 -16.62
N SER A 9 -15.39 3.50 -17.80
CA SER A 9 -16.67 4.04 -18.26
C SER A 9 -17.69 2.94 -18.59
N LEU A 10 -17.21 1.75 -18.97
CA LEU A 10 -18.01 0.60 -19.40
C LEU A 10 -18.49 -0.27 -18.23
N PHE A 11 -17.93 -0.11 -17.03
CA PHE A 11 -18.42 -0.87 -15.88
C PHE A 11 -19.87 -0.52 -15.53
N SER A 12 -20.58 -1.48 -14.97
CA SER A 12 -21.94 -1.34 -14.47
C SER A 12 -22.00 -0.33 -13.31
N ALA A 13 -23.16 0.31 -13.13
CA ALA A 13 -23.35 1.29 -12.07
C ALA A 13 -23.20 0.66 -10.68
N GLU A 14 -23.74 -0.54 -10.49
CA GLU A 14 -23.65 -1.30 -9.24
C GLU A 14 -22.19 -1.65 -8.89
N TRP A 15 -21.42 -2.14 -9.87
CA TRP A 15 -20.01 -2.45 -9.65
C TRP A 15 -19.23 -1.18 -9.27
N LYS A 16 -19.47 -0.06 -9.96
CA LYS A 16 -18.83 1.23 -9.63
C LYS A 16 -19.20 1.70 -8.24
N GLU A 17 -20.47 1.65 -7.86
CA GLU A 17 -20.92 2.10 -6.54
C GLU A 17 -20.16 1.37 -5.44
N LYS A 18 -20.07 0.04 -5.55
CA LYS A 18 -19.37 -0.81 -4.58
C LYS A 18 -17.85 -0.65 -4.61
N TYR A 19 -17.24 -0.64 -5.79
CA TYR A 19 -15.79 -0.75 -5.96
C TYR A 19 -15.11 0.54 -6.42
N HIS A 20 -15.79 1.70 -6.39
CA HIS A 20 -15.26 2.98 -6.92
C HIS A 20 -13.85 3.34 -6.43
N ALA A 21 -13.49 2.95 -5.20
CA ALA A 21 -12.18 3.24 -4.63
C ALA A 21 -11.05 2.73 -5.55
N ILE A 22 -11.13 1.51 -6.10
CA ILE A 22 -10.10 0.95 -6.99
C ILE A 22 -9.99 1.68 -8.33
N LEU A 23 -11.00 2.47 -8.70
CA LEU A 23 -11.06 3.22 -9.96
C LEU A 23 -10.37 4.58 -9.89
N ALA A 24 -9.78 4.94 -8.75
CA ALA A 24 -8.93 6.13 -8.68
C ALA A 24 -7.74 6.02 -9.63
N GLU A 25 -7.36 7.15 -10.25
CA GLU A 25 -6.31 7.20 -11.26
C GLU A 25 -4.99 6.57 -10.78
N GLU A 26 -4.59 6.87 -9.54
CA GLU A 26 -3.40 6.30 -8.88
C GLU A 26 -3.41 4.76 -8.87
N HIS A 27 -4.55 4.15 -8.53
CA HIS A 27 -4.65 2.70 -8.46
C HIS A 27 -4.71 2.07 -9.86
N LEU A 28 -5.42 2.68 -10.81
CA LEU A 28 -5.46 2.20 -12.19
C LEU A 28 -4.06 2.22 -12.84
N GLU A 29 -3.28 3.26 -12.57
CA GLU A 29 -1.88 3.31 -13.00
C GLU A 29 -1.03 2.22 -12.34
N ASN A 30 -1.21 1.98 -11.05
CA ASN A 30 -0.46 0.96 -10.33
C ASN A 30 -0.82 -0.46 -10.81
N LEU A 31 -2.10 -0.75 -11.04
CA LEU A 31 -2.55 -1.99 -11.67
C LEU A 31 -1.87 -2.20 -13.03
N GLN A 32 -1.86 -1.17 -13.88
CA GLN A 32 -1.21 -1.21 -15.18
C GLN A 32 0.31 -1.47 -15.05
N LYS A 33 0.99 -0.75 -14.16
CA LYS A 33 2.43 -0.91 -13.91
C LYS A 33 2.75 -2.32 -13.40
N ASN A 34 1.94 -2.85 -12.49
CA ASN A 34 2.14 -4.18 -11.92
C ASN A 34 1.91 -5.29 -12.95
N VAL A 35 0.87 -5.20 -13.79
CA VAL A 35 0.67 -6.15 -14.89
C VAL A 35 1.86 -6.13 -15.86
N GLN A 36 2.38 -4.95 -16.18
CA GLN A 36 3.55 -4.84 -17.06
C GLN A 36 4.80 -5.46 -16.41
N ARG A 37 5.08 -5.12 -15.15
CA ARG A 37 6.20 -5.69 -14.38
C ARG A 37 6.10 -7.21 -14.23
N PHE A 38 4.89 -7.75 -14.07
CA PHE A 38 4.64 -9.20 -14.05
C PHE A 38 5.09 -9.84 -15.37
N LYS A 39 4.66 -9.27 -16.50
CA LYS A 39 5.04 -9.76 -17.84
C LYS A 39 6.54 -9.67 -18.10
N ASP A 40 7.18 -8.62 -17.58
CA ASP A 40 8.62 -8.40 -17.71
C ASP A 40 9.45 -9.24 -16.71
N GLN A 41 8.80 -10.07 -15.88
CA GLN A 41 9.44 -10.88 -14.82
C GLN A 41 10.27 -10.02 -13.84
N ASN A 42 9.79 -8.82 -13.55
CA ASN A 42 10.48 -7.82 -12.73
C ASN A 42 9.63 -7.38 -11.53
N LEU A 43 9.14 -8.36 -10.77
CA LEU A 43 8.41 -8.14 -9.53
C LEU A 43 9.28 -8.54 -8.34
N ASP A 44 9.64 -7.56 -7.52
CA ASP A 44 10.32 -7.78 -6.23
C ASP A 44 9.30 -7.69 -5.08
N TRP A 45 8.58 -8.79 -4.83
CA TRP A 45 7.45 -8.84 -3.89
C TRP A 45 7.73 -9.74 -2.68
N ASP A 46 8.95 -10.28 -2.59
CA ASP A 46 9.35 -11.14 -1.49
C ASP A 46 9.92 -10.33 -0.31
N LEU A 47 10.27 -9.06 -0.54
CA LEU A 47 10.83 -8.16 0.46
C LEU A 47 9.83 -7.08 0.90
N PRO A 48 9.83 -6.68 2.19
CA PRO A 48 10.54 -7.32 3.29
C PRO A 48 10.00 -8.73 3.57
N TYR A 49 10.85 -9.59 4.13
CA TYR A 49 10.45 -10.89 4.63
C TYR A 49 9.70 -10.73 5.96
N PHE A 50 8.55 -11.40 6.07
CA PHE A 50 7.75 -11.46 7.28
C PHE A 50 7.25 -12.89 7.49
N ASN A 51 7.62 -13.51 8.61
CA ASN A 51 7.32 -14.92 8.91
C ASN A 51 5.80 -15.21 9.04
N GLU A 52 4.99 -14.24 9.45
CA GLU A 52 3.52 -14.38 9.53
C GLU A 52 2.80 -14.07 8.20
N GLU A 53 3.53 -13.74 7.13
CA GLU A 53 2.92 -13.47 5.84
C GLU A 53 2.30 -14.75 5.24
N ILE A 54 1.04 -14.64 4.82
CA ILE A 54 0.35 -15.67 4.04
C ILE A 54 0.73 -15.52 2.57
N LYS A 55 1.40 -16.53 2.01
CA LYS A 55 1.70 -16.60 0.58
C LYS A 55 0.44 -16.92 -0.23
N ILE A 56 0.23 -16.17 -1.31
CA ILE A 56 -0.90 -16.31 -2.22
C ILE A 56 -0.43 -16.69 -3.63
N ASP A 57 -1.29 -17.37 -4.40
CA ASP A 57 -1.07 -17.58 -5.83
C ASP A 57 -1.38 -16.29 -6.60
N ARG A 58 -0.36 -15.46 -6.68
CA ARG A 58 -0.42 -14.20 -7.38
C ARG A 58 -0.35 -14.37 -8.90
N ASP A 59 0.32 -15.43 -9.35
CA ASP A 59 0.42 -15.78 -10.77
C ASP A 59 -0.96 -16.06 -11.35
N GLU A 60 -1.79 -16.83 -10.64
CA GLU A 60 -3.19 -17.05 -11.00
C GLU A 60 -3.92 -15.71 -11.19
N SER A 61 -3.77 -14.80 -10.23
CA SER A 61 -4.42 -13.49 -10.25
C SER A 61 -4.01 -12.71 -11.50
N PHE A 62 -2.72 -12.57 -11.78
CA PHE A 62 -2.24 -11.88 -12.99
C PHE A 62 -2.71 -12.55 -14.28
N LYS A 63 -2.69 -13.88 -14.35
CA LYS A 63 -3.13 -14.64 -15.53
C LYS A 63 -4.61 -14.39 -15.84
N LEU A 64 -5.48 -14.30 -14.83
CA LEU A 64 -6.89 -13.94 -15.02
C LEU A 64 -7.02 -12.59 -15.74
N PHE A 65 -6.40 -11.53 -15.20
CA PHE A 65 -6.47 -10.20 -15.80
C PHE A 65 -5.86 -10.16 -17.20
N ILE A 66 -4.68 -10.74 -17.40
CA ILE A 66 -4.00 -10.76 -18.70
C ILE A 66 -4.88 -11.47 -19.74
N SER A 67 -5.48 -12.61 -19.39
CA SER A 67 -6.36 -13.34 -20.30
C SER A 67 -7.54 -12.50 -20.80
N VAL A 68 -8.13 -11.67 -19.93
CA VAL A 68 -9.23 -10.78 -20.30
C VAL A 68 -8.72 -9.61 -21.13
N LEU A 69 -7.67 -8.93 -20.68
CA LEU A 69 -7.10 -7.74 -21.34
C LEU A 69 -6.57 -8.03 -22.74
N GLU A 70 -5.99 -9.21 -22.95
CA GLU A 70 -5.37 -9.63 -24.22
C GLU A 70 -6.30 -10.43 -25.12
N SER A 71 -7.51 -10.78 -24.67
CA SER A 71 -8.50 -11.45 -25.52
C SER A 71 -8.91 -10.61 -26.73
N GLU A 72 -9.45 -11.25 -27.78
CA GLU A 72 -10.01 -10.58 -28.95
C GLU A 72 -11.43 -10.04 -28.73
N ASN A 73 -11.94 -10.14 -27.49
CA ASN A 73 -13.28 -9.69 -27.13
C ASN A 73 -13.45 -8.17 -27.29
N SER A 74 -14.68 -7.73 -27.52
CA SER A 74 -15.04 -6.31 -27.50
C SER A 74 -14.76 -5.68 -26.13
N ASP A 75 -14.56 -4.37 -26.09
CA ASP A 75 -14.29 -3.66 -24.84
C ASP A 75 -15.42 -3.82 -23.82
N GLN A 76 -16.68 -3.89 -24.28
CA GLN A 76 -17.84 -4.16 -23.43
C GLN A 76 -17.81 -5.56 -22.81
N ASN A 77 -17.39 -6.57 -23.58
CA ASN A 77 -17.26 -7.94 -23.07
C ASN A 77 -16.08 -8.05 -22.11
N LYS A 78 -14.94 -7.40 -22.40
CA LYS A 78 -13.81 -7.33 -21.47
C LYS A 78 -14.19 -6.65 -20.16
N ALA A 79 -14.92 -5.54 -20.22
CA ALA A 79 -15.39 -4.85 -19.01
C ALA A 79 -16.26 -5.77 -18.14
N LYS A 80 -17.21 -6.50 -18.73
CA LYS A 80 -18.02 -7.50 -18.00
C LYS A 80 -17.18 -8.61 -17.38
N GLN A 81 -16.23 -9.17 -18.14
CA GLN A 81 -15.33 -10.21 -17.64
C GLN A 81 -14.45 -9.70 -16.49
N LEU A 82 -13.99 -8.45 -16.54
CA LEU A 82 -13.25 -7.82 -15.45
C LEU A 82 -14.12 -7.66 -14.18
N GLU A 83 -15.42 -7.37 -14.32
CA GLU A 83 -16.35 -7.30 -13.18
C GLU A 83 -16.60 -8.66 -12.51
N GLU A 84 -16.54 -9.74 -13.29
CA GLU A 84 -16.70 -11.12 -12.82
C GLU A 84 -15.48 -11.64 -12.04
N ILE A 85 -14.31 -11.01 -12.18
CA ILE A 85 -13.11 -11.38 -11.41
C ILE A 85 -13.37 -11.08 -9.92
N PRO A 86 -13.22 -12.07 -9.02
CA PRO A 86 -13.34 -11.85 -7.58
C PRO A 86 -12.45 -10.69 -7.10
N PHE A 87 -13.00 -9.84 -6.24
CA PHE A 87 -12.33 -8.60 -5.84
C PHE A 87 -10.96 -8.81 -5.18
N GLU A 88 -10.76 -9.94 -4.51
CA GLU A 88 -9.47 -10.29 -3.96
C GLU A 88 -8.34 -10.35 -5.01
N HIS A 89 -8.62 -10.75 -6.25
CA HIS A 89 -7.61 -10.75 -7.30
C HIS A 89 -7.25 -9.33 -7.75
N TRP A 90 -8.18 -8.36 -7.68
CA TRP A 90 -7.87 -6.95 -7.91
C TRP A 90 -6.87 -6.44 -6.86
N LEU A 91 -7.08 -6.78 -5.59
CA LEU A 91 -6.16 -6.43 -4.51
C LEU A 91 -4.80 -7.13 -4.67
N ASN A 92 -4.81 -8.42 -5.07
CA ASN A 92 -3.59 -9.18 -5.31
C ASN A 92 -2.72 -8.53 -6.40
N ILE A 93 -3.30 -8.13 -7.55
CA ILE A 93 -2.53 -7.48 -8.62
C ILE A 93 -2.20 -6.00 -8.32
N LEU A 94 -2.96 -5.34 -7.45
CA LEU A 94 -2.61 -4.02 -6.93
C LEU A 94 -1.37 -4.06 -6.02
N GLY A 95 -1.09 -5.20 -5.40
CA GLY A 95 0.12 -5.41 -4.60
C GLY A 95 -0.12 -5.79 -3.15
N GLN A 96 -1.35 -6.14 -2.75
CA GLN A 96 -1.63 -6.46 -1.36
C GLN A 96 -0.79 -7.66 -0.91
N ARG A 97 -0.22 -7.54 0.29
CA ARG A 97 0.42 -8.66 1.02
C ARG A 97 -0.45 -9.02 2.21
N LEU A 98 -0.50 -10.31 2.56
CA LEU A 98 -1.54 -10.82 3.46
C LEU A 98 -0.97 -11.35 4.78
N THR A 99 -1.79 -11.23 5.81
CA THR A 99 -1.64 -11.85 7.13
C THR A 99 -2.99 -12.47 7.51
N SER A 100 -3.04 -13.23 8.61
CA SER A 100 -4.28 -13.87 9.07
C SER A 100 -5.44 -12.88 9.35
N ALA A 101 -5.13 -11.62 9.64
CA ALA A 101 -6.10 -10.57 9.97
C ALA A 101 -6.39 -9.61 8.80
N SER A 102 -5.94 -9.91 7.58
CA SER A 102 -6.13 -9.06 6.41
C SER A 102 -7.58 -8.98 5.94
N LEU A 103 -8.02 -7.77 5.56
CA LEU A 103 -9.21 -7.60 4.74
C LEU A 103 -8.92 -7.95 3.28
N ARG A 104 -9.93 -8.51 2.60
CA ARG A 104 -9.84 -8.94 1.19
C ARG A 104 -11.04 -8.48 0.34
N ASP A 105 -11.79 -7.51 0.84
CA ASP A 105 -12.94 -6.89 0.17
C ASP A 105 -12.65 -5.44 -0.25
N GLU A 106 -13.65 -4.72 -0.75
CA GLU A 106 -13.54 -3.33 -1.19
C GLU A 106 -12.96 -2.37 -0.13
N ASN A 107 -13.07 -2.70 1.15
CA ASN A 107 -12.52 -1.91 2.24
C ASN A 107 -11.00 -2.12 2.41
N ALA A 108 -10.39 -3.03 1.66
CA ALA A 108 -8.93 -3.22 1.64
C ALA A 108 -8.22 -2.33 0.60
N VAL A 109 -8.97 -1.58 -0.23
CA VAL A 109 -8.34 -0.66 -1.20
C VAL A 109 -7.49 0.37 -0.46
N PRO A 110 -6.20 0.52 -0.82
CA PRO A 110 -5.31 1.43 -0.11
C PRO A 110 -5.75 2.89 -0.26
N PRO A 111 -5.60 3.73 0.77
CA PRO A 111 -5.86 5.15 0.65
C PRO A 111 -4.92 5.81 -0.36
N LEU A 112 -5.38 6.89 -1.02
CA LEU A 112 -4.56 7.66 -1.94
C LEU A 112 -3.36 8.29 -1.24
N ARG A 113 -2.24 8.40 -1.95
CA ARG A 113 -1.01 9.01 -1.44
C ARG A 113 -1.26 10.41 -0.86
N SER A 114 -2.05 11.22 -1.55
CA SER A 114 -2.36 12.59 -1.10
C SER A 114 -2.99 12.63 0.29
N LEU A 115 -3.91 11.70 0.58
CA LEU A 115 -4.57 11.60 1.87
C LEU A 115 -3.60 11.13 2.98
N LEU A 116 -2.70 10.20 2.66
CA LEU A 116 -1.67 9.73 3.59
C LEU A 116 -0.69 10.87 3.97
N ILE A 117 -0.27 11.66 2.98
CA ILE A 117 0.59 12.83 3.19
C ILE A 117 -0.12 13.90 4.01
N GLU A 118 -1.38 14.21 3.68
CA GLU A 118 -2.18 15.17 4.45
C GLU A 118 -2.29 14.77 5.93
N ALA A 119 -2.52 13.48 6.20
CA ALA A 119 -2.59 12.97 7.57
C ALA A 119 -1.27 13.14 8.35
N CYS A 120 -0.13 13.07 7.66
CA CYS A 120 1.20 13.31 8.23
C CYS A 120 1.45 14.80 8.52
N GLU A 121 0.98 15.69 7.64
CA GLU A 121 1.20 17.14 7.71
C GLU A 121 0.25 17.87 8.68
N LYS A 122 -0.79 17.20 9.18
CA LYS A 122 -1.69 17.75 10.19
C LYS A 122 -0.89 18.33 11.38
N PRO A 123 -1.27 19.52 11.89
CA PRO A 123 -0.60 20.11 13.04
C PRO A 123 -0.85 19.27 14.30
N PHE A 124 0.20 18.95 15.04
CA PHE A 124 0.08 18.43 16.41
C PHE A 124 -0.12 19.57 17.41
N ASN A 125 0.56 20.70 17.18
CA ASN A 125 0.37 21.96 17.88
C ASN A 125 0.72 23.11 16.90
N SER A 126 0.92 24.33 17.42
CA SER A 126 1.26 25.51 16.62
C SER A 126 2.64 25.49 15.98
N GLU A 127 3.51 24.54 16.35
CA GLU A 127 4.92 24.51 15.95
C GLU A 127 5.33 23.29 15.15
N ILE A 128 4.67 22.13 15.35
CA ILE A 128 5.08 20.85 14.79
C ILE A 128 3.91 20.06 14.22
N THR A 129 4.20 19.24 13.20
CA THR A 129 3.24 18.27 12.63
C THR A 129 3.13 16.99 13.45
N ILE A 130 2.07 16.22 13.21
CA ILE A 130 1.89 14.86 13.76
C ILE A 130 3.05 13.97 13.31
N ALA A 131 3.49 14.06 12.05
CA ALA A 131 4.64 13.31 11.56
C ALA A 131 5.92 13.62 12.31
N GLN A 132 6.26 14.90 12.52
CA GLN A 132 7.44 15.26 13.32
C GLN A 132 7.33 14.67 14.72
N ARG A 133 6.19 14.84 15.39
CA ARG A 133 5.99 14.32 16.75
C ARG A 133 6.12 12.80 16.82
N ALA A 134 5.60 12.08 15.82
CA ALA A 134 5.70 10.63 15.73
C ALA A 134 7.15 10.18 15.51
N TRP A 135 7.90 10.88 14.65
CA TRP A 135 9.29 10.58 14.32
C TRP A 135 10.21 10.82 15.53
N GLU A 136 10.05 11.94 16.22
CA GLU A 136 10.83 12.25 17.44
C GLU A 136 10.62 11.21 18.55
N LYS A 137 9.44 10.56 18.61
CA LYS A 137 9.15 9.47 19.55
C LYS A 137 9.65 8.10 19.08
N HIS A 138 9.96 7.98 17.79
CA HIS A 138 10.34 6.73 17.15
C HIS A 138 11.85 6.59 17.14
N VAL A 139 12.57 7.66 16.76
CA VAL A 139 14.03 7.72 16.82
C VAL A 139 14.50 7.37 18.24
N GLY A 140 15.42 6.41 18.33
CA GLY A 140 15.99 5.94 19.59
C GLY A 140 15.28 4.73 20.21
N ARG A 141 14.26 4.16 19.57
CA ARG A 141 13.69 2.86 19.97
C ARG A 141 14.61 1.70 19.60
N LEU A 142 15.19 1.76 18.42
CA LEU A 142 16.24 0.87 17.94
C LEU A 142 17.46 1.67 17.55
N ASN A 143 18.63 1.02 17.63
CA ASN A 143 19.87 1.57 17.11
C ASN A 143 19.96 1.27 15.61
N ASP A 144 19.13 1.98 14.85
CA ASP A 144 19.05 1.90 13.41
C ASP A 144 19.20 3.31 12.80
N ASP A 145 20.03 3.39 11.76
CA ASP A 145 20.40 4.63 11.08
C ASP A 145 19.32 5.08 10.07
N PHE A 146 18.34 4.24 9.73
CA PHE A 146 17.32 4.58 8.73
C PHE A 146 16.56 5.86 9.09
N TRP A 147 16.09 5.99 10.32
CA TRP A 147 15.35 7.18 10.76
C TRP A 147 16.26 8.38 11.07
N GLY A 148 17.56 8.12 11.21
CA GLY A 148 18.60 9.09 11.55
C GLY A 148 18.35 9.81 12.89
N GLU A 149 19.07 10.91 13.10
CA GLU A 149 19.01 11.64 14.37
C GLU A 149 17.98 12.78 14.39
N VAL A 150 17.38 13.02 15.56
CA VAL A 150 16.54 14.20 15.83
C VAL A 150 17.44 15.41 16.10
N LYS A 151 17.82 16.12 15.04
CA LYS A 151 18.64 17.35 15.11
C LYS A 151 18.09 18.44 14.18
N GLY A 152 18.36 19.69 14.53
CA GLY A 152 17.92 20.88 13.77
C GLY A 152 16.66 21.53 14.33
N ASN A 153 16.24 22.64 13.70
CA ASN A 153 15.00 23.35 14.03
C ASN A 153 13.75 22.60 13.51
N ASN A 154 12.55 23.04 13.89
CA ASN A 154 11.31 22.36 13.50
C ASN A 154 11.12 22.27 11.98
N GLN A 155 11.45 23.32 11.23
CA GLN A 155 11.37 23.30 9.76
C GLN A 155 12.26 22.21 9.15
N GLN A 156 13.51 22.11 9.60
CA GLN A 156 14.47 21.09 9.14
C GLN A 156 14.01 19.69 9.52
N LYS A 157 13.50 19.50 10.75
CA LYS A 157 12.98 18.22 11.23
C LYS A 157 11.75 17.76 10.44
N GLN A 158 10.82 18.68 10.14
CA GLN A 158 9.64 18.40 9.31
C GLN A 158 10.04 18.02 7.88
N GLN A 159 10.98 18.74 7.28
CA GLN A 159 11.48 18.39 5.95
C GLN A 159 12.07 16.97 5.95
N LYS A 160 12.94 16.67 6.91
CA LYS A 160 13.60 15.36 7.03
C LYS A 160 12.61 14.20 7.20
N VAL A 161 11.60 14.34 8.07
CA VAL A 161 10.60 13.27 8.24
C VAL A 161 9.74 13.11 6.99
N MET A 162 9.39 14.21 6.30
CA MET A 162 8.62 14.13 5.05
C MET A 162 9.42 13.52 3.91
N GLU A 163 10.73 13.74 3.83
CA GLU A 163 11.61 13.04 2.91
C GLU A 163 11.59 11.52 3.16
N LYS A 164 11.63 11.08 4.42
CA LYS A 164 11.51 9.66 4.79
C LYS A 164 10.14 9.08 4.47
N ILE A 165 9.06 9.81 4.73
CA ILE A 165 7.70 9.40 4.40
C ILE A 165 7.56 9.18 2.89
N ASN A 166 8.00 10.16 2.09
CA ASN A 166 7.95 10.05 0.63
C ASN A 166 8.82 8.89 0.13
N TYR A 167 10.03 8.71 0.70
CA TYR A 167 10.89 7.59 0.36
C TYR A 167 10.17 6.23 0.56
N ILE A 168 9.52 6.00 1.71
CA ILE A 168 8.80 4.75 1.97
C ILE A 168 7.64 4.58 0.98
N LEU A 169 6.87 5.63 0.71
CA LEU A 169 5.75 5.57 -0.23
C LEU A 169 6.22 5.31 -1.69
N ASP A 170 7.34 5.90 -2.10
CA ASP A 170 7.94 5.71 -3.42
C ASP A 170 8.56 4.31 -3.60
N HIS A 171 9.03 3.70 -2.50
CA HIS A 171 9.71 2.41 -2.49
C HIS A 171 8.89 1.33 -1.76
N THR A 172 7.56 1.48 -1.74
CA THR A 172 6.68 0.51 -1.09
C THR A 172 6.76 -0.83 -1.82
N THR A 173 7.14 -1.88 -1.08
CA THR A 173 7.14 -3.27 -1.56
C THR A 173 6.19 -4.15 -0.76
N TRP A 174 5.66 -3.63 0.34
CA TRP A 174 4.66 -4.31 1.16
C TRP A 174 3.61 -3.30 1.60
N TRP A 175 2.35 -3.62 1.38
CA TRP A 175 1.23 -2.91 1.97
C TRP A 175 0.10 -3.86 2.30
N ASN A 176 -0.68 -3.51 3.33
CA ASN A 176 -1.82 -4.30 3.77
C ASN A 176 -2.85 -3.45 4.53
N VAL A 177 -4.10 -3.93 4.54
CA VAL A 177 -5.18 -3.45 5.41
C VAL A 177 -5.62 -4.62 6.29
N PHE A 178 -5.50 -4.49 7.61
CA PHE A 178 -5.72 -5.60 8.54
C PHE A 178 -6.15 -5.14 9.93
N PHE A 179 -6.74 -6.04 10.72
CA PHE A 179 -7.09 -5.78 12.11
C PHE A 179 -5.85 -5.87 13.02
N HIS A 180 -5.38 -4.73 13.48
CA HIS A 180 -4.32 -4.60 14.47
C HIS A 180 -4.88 -4.69 15.89
N TYR A 181 -4.26 -5.52 16.73
CA TYR A 181 -4.72 -5.85 18.09
C TYR A 181 -4.96 -4.64 19.03
N LYS A 182 -4.30 -3.49 18.79
CA LYS A 182 -4.47 -2.24 19.58
C LYS A 182 -5.18 -1.11 18.85
N HIS A 183 -5.24 -1.16 17.53
CA HIS A 183 -5.61 0.01 16.71
C HIS A 183 -6.76 -0.30 15.76
N GLU A 184 -7.46 -1.40 15.99
CA GLU A 184 -8.53 -1.90 15.13
C GLU A 184 -8.03 -2.01 13.68
N LEU A 185 -8.82 -1.59 12.72
CA LEU A 185 -8.45 -1.68 11.31
C LEU A 185 -7.42 -0.60 10.93
N VAL A 186 -6.31 -1.02 10.35
CA VAL A 186 -5.20 -0.14 9.98
C VAL A 186 -4.80 -0.34 8.52
N PHE A 187 -4.21 0.70 7.94
CA PHE A 187 -3.47 0.63 6.68
C PHE A 187 -1.98 0.78 6.98
N GLU A 188 -1.16 -0.08 6.39
CA GLU A 188 0.27 -0.12 6.62
C GLU A 188 1.03 -0.29 5.32
N VAL A 189 2.13 0.44 5.19
CA VAL A 189 3.08 0.34 4.09
C VAL A 189 4.48 0.15 4.65
N ARG A 190 5.30 -0.59 3.91
CA ARG A 190 6.72 -0.80 4.20
C ARG A 190 7.54 -0.80 2.93
N GLU A 191 8.76 -0.29 3.05
CA GLU A 191 9.81 -0.46 2.05
C GLU A 191 10.53 -1.81 2.25
N LYS A 192 11.42 -2.16 1.31
CA LYS A 192 12.07 -3.48 1.20
C LYS A 192 12.80 -3.98 2.45
N GLU A 193 13.36 -3.10 3.28
CA GLU A 193 14.06 -3.45 4.53
C GLU A 193 13.09 -3.60 5.69
N GLY A 194 11.84 -3.17 5.51
CA GLY A 194 10.74 -3.35 6.44
C GLY A 194 10.41 -2.10 7.24
N HIS A 195 11.12 -0.98 7.08
CA HIS A 195 10.71 0.28 7.69
C HIS A 195 9.38 0.71 7.09
N GLY A 196 8.51 1.27 7.93
CA GLY A 196 7.14 1.47 7.53
C GLY A 196 6.43 2.58 8.25
N ILE A 197 5.19 2.77 7.80
CA ILE A 197 4.29 3.77 8.31
C ILE A 197 2.91 3.14 8.40
N ARG A 198 2.21 3.45 9.49
CA ARG A 198 0.86 2.97 9.75
C ARG A 198 -0.10 4.13 9.92
N TRP A 199 -1.27 4.01 9.30
CA TRP A 199 -2.41 4.90 9.48
C TRP A 199 -3.62 4.11 9.97
N SER A 200 -4.59 4.82 10.55
CA SER A 200 -5.93 4.27 10.72
C SER A 200 -6.51 3.87 9.37
N HIS A 201 -7.49 2.96 9.37
CA HIS A 201 -8.21 2.62 8.14
C HIS A 201 -8.69 3.87 7.38
N GLY A 202 -8.57 3.83 6.06
CA GLY A 202 -8.84 4.96 5.17
C GLY A 202 -7.77 6.07 5.19
N GLY A 203 -6.63 5.89 5.86
CA GLY A 203 -5.49 6.81 5.79
C GLY A 203 -5.65 8.13 6.53
N LYS A 204 -6.73 8.30 7.31
CA LYS A 204 -7.14 9.60 7.88
C LYS A 204 -6.26 10.11 9.02
N HIS A 205 -5.63 9.20 9.76
CA HIS A 205 -4.80 9.52 10.92
C HIS A 205 -3.51 8.73 10.91
N LEU A 206 -2.37 9.40 11.03
CA LEU A 206 -1.08 8.76 11.27
C LEU A 206 -1.10 8.09 12.65
N ILE A 207 -0.84 6.78 12.68
CA ILE A 207 -0.66 6.02 13.93
C ILE A 207 0.81 6.08 14.35
N GLY A 208 1.73 5.88 13.41
CA GLY A 208 3.16 6.02 13.68
C GLY A 208 4.05 5.30 12.68
N PHE A 209 5.35 5.33 12.99
CA PHE A 209 6.42 4.69 12.23
C PHE A 209 6.71 3.29 12.75
N LEU A 210 7.27 2.47 11.86
CA LEU A 210 7.53 1.06 12.07
C LEU A 210 8.98 0.75 11.73
N GLU A 211 9.60 -0.03 12.59
CA GLU A 211 10.92 -0.63 12.35
C GLU A 211 10.77 -1.86 11.44
N PHE A 212 11.90 -2.38 10.95
CA PHE A 212 11.94 -3.65 10.23
C PHE A 212 11.22 -4.80 10.97
N PHE A 213 10.77 -5.81 10.21
CA PHE A 213 10.16 -6.98 10.83
C PHE A 213 11.19 -7.75 11.67
N ILE A 214 10.88 -7.90 12.96
CA ILE A 214 11.62 -8.81 13.84
C ILE A 214 11.04 -10.20 13.59
N ASN A 215 11.67 -10.94 12.68
CA ASN A 215 11.38 -12.36 12.50
C ASN A 215 12.11 -13.15 13.59
N ASP A 216 11.53 -14.26 14.06
CA ASP A 216 12.11 -15.06 15.16
C ASP A 216 13.58 -15.45 14.91
N GLU A 217 14.00 -15.57 13.66
CA GLU A 217 15.39 -15.90 13.27
C GLU A 217 16.39 -14.75 13.49
N ASN A 218 15.96 -13.48 13.48
CA ASN A 218 16.80 -12.31 13.69
C ASN A 218 16.93 -11.89 15.17
N SER A 219 16.33 -12.64 16.09
CA SER A 219 16.36 -12.36 17.53
C SER A 219 17.60 -12.90 18.25
N LEU A 220 18.56 -13.49 17.52
CA LEU A 220 19.74 -14.17 18.05
C LEU A 220 21.10 -13.69 17.51
N GLN A 221 21.21 -12.49 16.92
CA GLN A 221 22.51 -11.87 16.62
C GLN A 221 22.85 -10.75 17.59
#